data_AF-A0A660UWI6-F1
#
_entry.id   AF-A0A660UWI6-F1
#
_cell.length_a   1.000
_cell.length_b   1.000
_cell.length_c   1.000
_cell.angle_alpha   90.00
_cell.angle_beta   90.00
_cell.angle_gamma   90.00
#
_symmetry.space_group_name_H-M   'P 1'
#
loop_
_entity.id
_entity.type
_entity.pdbx_description
1 polymer ?
#
loop_
_entity_poly.entity_id
_entity_poly.type
_entity_poly.pdbx_seq_one_letter_code
_entity_poly.pdbx_strand_id
1 'polypeptide(L)' 'MDSVCPHCENIVSSAKVELVDSVETFGTRWKSALFSCPHCNKVLNVSFDITSHAKHIIEQVTKNITNQ' A
#
# COMPACT_ATOMS: atom_id res chain seq x y z
N MET A 1 9.09 -5.25 -22.45
CA MET A 1 9.98 -4.25 -21.83
C MET A 1 10.25 -4.75 -20.43
N ASP A 2 11.47 -5.22 -20.19
CA ASP A 2 11.83 -5.72 -18.88
C ASP A 2 12.06 -4.55 -17.93
N SER A 3 11.45 -4.59 -16.75
CA SER A 3 11.53 -3.52 -15.77
C SER A 3 12.81 -3.67 -14.96
N VAL A 4 13.72 -2.70 -15.03
CA VAL A 4 14.96 -2.72 -14.24
C VAL A 4 14.71 -2.13 -12.85
N CYS A 5 15.27 -2.74 -11.80
CA CYS A 5 15.19 -2.21 -10.44
C CYS A 5 15.99 -0.91 -10.31
N PRO A 6 15.40 0.21 -9.83
CA PRO A 6 16.11 1.48 -9.68
C PRO A 6 17.12 1.50 -8.51
N HIS A 7 17.24 0.42 -7.74
CA HIS A 7 18.09 0.36 -6.55
C HIS A 7 19.29 -0.59 -6.69
N CYS A 8 19.19 -1.61 -7.53
CA CYS A 8 20.26 -2.59 -7.72
C CYS A 8 20.53 -2.92 -9.19
N GLU A 9 19.83 -2.26 -10.12
CA GLU A 9 20.01 -2.36 -11.57
C GLU A 9 19.77 -3.76 -12.15
N ASN A 10 19.31 -4.71 -11.34
CA ASN A 10 18.90 -6.03 -11.82
C ASN A 10 17.56 -5.94 -12.54
N ILE A 11 17.42 -6.77 -13.58
CA ILE A 11 16.15 -6.96 -14.28
C ILE A 11 15.14 -7.63 -13.34
N VAL A 12 13.98 -7.03 -13.19
CA VAL A 12 12.88 -7.52 -12.34
C VAL A 12 11.81 -8.12 -13.23
N SER A 13 11.79 -9.45 -13.33
CA SER A 13 10.73 -10.21 -13.98
C SER A 13 9.54 -10.51 -13.06
N SER A 14 9.76 -10.49 -11.74
CA SER A 14 8.73 -10.72 -10.72
C SER A 14 9.03 -9.92 -9.46
N ALA A 15 7.98 -9.53 -8.71
CA ALA A 15 8.12 -8.88 -7.41
C ALA A 15 7.85 -9.88 -6.27
N LYS A 16 8.59 -9.72 -5.16
CA LYS A 16 8.25 -10.37 -3.89
C LYS A 16 7.07 -9.62 -3.27
N VAL A 17 5.98 -10.33 -2.96
CA VAL A 17 4.77 -9.73 -2.39
C VAL A 17 4.61 -10.14 -0.94
N GLU A 18 4.45 -9.16 -0.05
CA GLU A 18 4.24 -9.37 1.39
C GLU A 18 3.00 -8.61 1.84
N LEU A 19 2.08 -9.29 2.54
CA LEU A 19 0.92 -8.64 3.14
C LEU A 19 1.32 -8.02 4.48
N VAL A 20 1.08 -6.72 4.63
CA VAL A 20 1.43 -5.93 5.81
C VAL A 20 0.23 -5.13 6.29
N ASP A 21 0.24 -4.76 7.56
CA ASP A 21 -0.72 -3.82 8.12
C ASP A 21 -0.17 -2.39 8.00
N SER A 22 -0.86 -1.53 7.25
CA SER A 22 -0.57 -0.10 7.23
C SER A 22 -1.38 0.61 8.31
N VAL A 23 -0.73 1.51 9.04
CA VAL A 23 -1.35 2.28 10.12
C VAL A 23 -1.40 3.74 9.68
N GLU A 24 -2.60 4.31 9.69
CA GLU A 24 -2.80 5.74 9.47
C GLU A 24 -2.66 6.52 10.78
N THR A 25 -2.39 7.82 10.70
CA THR A 25 -2.13 8.71 11.85
C THR A 25 -3.24 8.67 12.93
N PHE A 26 -4.46 8.26 12.57
CA PHE A 26 -5.61 8.12 13.49
C PHE A 26 -5.85 6.69 14.01
N GLY A 27 -4.90 5.78 13.81
CA GLY A 27 -4.93 4.42 14.36
C GLY A 27 -5.71 3.40 13.52
N THR A 28 -6.33 3.81 12.41
CA THR A 28 -6.96 2.89 11.46
C THR A 28 -5.91 1.98 10.83
N ARG A 29 -6.19 0.69 10.81
CA ARG A 29 -5.32 -0.35 10.22
C ARG A 29 -5.90 -0.83 8.89
N TRP A 30 -5.03 -0.92 7.90
CA TRP A 30 -5.35 -1.33 6.55
C TRP A 30 -4.53 -2.55 6.15
N LYS A 31 -5.15 -3.50 5.45
CA LYS A 31 -4.39 -4.56 4.79
C LYS A 31 -3.79 -4.01 3.51
N SER A 32 -2.47 -4.10 3.41
CA SER A 32 -1.68 -3.60 2.30
C SER A 32 -0.76 -4.69 1.76
N ALA A 33 -0.41 -4.60 0.50
CA ALA A 33 0.57 -5.45 -0.16
C ALA A 33 1.83 -4.64 -0.46
N LEU A 34 2.95 -5.10 0.05
CA LEU A 34 4.28 -4.57 -0.25
C LEU A 34 4.87 -5.34 -1.43
N PHE A 35 5.36 -4.63 -2.43
CA PHE A 35 6.03 -5.20 -3.60
C PHE A 35 7.50 -4.84 -3.53
N SER A 36 8.35 -5.84 -3.35
CA SER A 36 9.80 -5.67 -3.19
C SER A 36 10.57 -6.34 -4.33
N CYS A 37 11.74 -5.79 -4.66
CA CYS A 37 12.67 -6.41 -5.58
C CYS A 37 13.18 -7.75 -4.99
N PRO A 38 13.12 -8.87 -5.72
CA PRO A 38 13.58 -10.16 -5.19
C PRO A 38 15.11 -10.22 -4.99
N HIS A 39 15.87 -9.34 -5.66
CA HIS A 39 17.35 -9.35 -5.60
C HIS A 39 17.89 -8.57 -4.40
N CYS A 40 17.36 -7.37 -4.14
CA CYS A 40 17.87 -6.47 -3.10
C CYS A 40 16.89 -6.20 -1.97
N ASN A 41 15.67 -6.77 -2.03
CA ASN A 41 14.59 -6.60 -1.06
C ASN A 41 14.12 -5.15 -0.83
N LYS A 42 14.54 -4.19 -1.68
CA LYS A 42 14.01 -2.83 -1.65
C LYS A 42 12.56 -2.81 -2.10
N VAL A 43 11.75 -2.04 -1.38
CA VAL A 43 10.35 -1.79 -1.72
C VAL A 43 10.29 -1.00 -3.02
N LEU A 44 9.54 -1.52 -3.98
CA LEU A 44 9.27 -0.89 -5.27
C LEU A 44 7.90 -0.23 -5.30
N ASN A 45 6.91 -0.83 -4.63
CA ASN A 45 5.56 -0.31 -4.57
C ASN A 45 4.84 -0.79 -3.30
N VAL A 46 3.79 -0.08 -2.91
CA VAL A 46 2.85 -0.47 -1.87
C VAL A 46 1.44 -0.26 -2.42
N SER A 47 0.60 -1.29 -2.30
CA SER A 47 -0.81 -1.23 -2.65
C SER A 47 -1.66 -1.45 -1.42
N PHE A 48 -2.85 -0.86 -1.38
CA PHE A 48 -3.85 -1.05 -0.33
C PHE A 48 -5.24 -1.13 -0.96
N ASP A 49 -6.21 -1.68 -0.25
CA ASP A 49 -7.59 -1.75 -0.73
C ASP A 49 -8.25 -0.37 -0.74
N ILE A 50 -8.28 0.24 -1.93
CA ILE A 50 -8.86 1.56 -2.18
C ILE A 50 -10.36 1.59 -1.87
N THR A 51 -11.09 0.48 -2.06
CA THR A 51 -12.55 0.45 -1.85
C THR A 51 -12.88 0.56 -0.37
N SER A 52 -12.20 -0.25 0.45
CA SER A 52 -12.33 -0.20 1.90
C SER A 52 -11.87 1.16 2.46
N HIS A 53 -10.77 1.70 1.92
CA HIS A 53 -10.26 3.01 2.29
C HIS A 53 -11.26 4.13 1.98
N ALA A 54 -11.81 4.18 0.76
CA ALA A 54 -12.78 5.17 0.35
C ALA A 54 -14.05 5.12 1.21
N LYS A 55 -14.54 3.91 1.53
CA LYS A 55 -15.71 3.74 2.40
C LYS A 55 -15.48 4.33 3.79
N HIS A 56 -14.30 4.11 4.38
CA HIS A 56 -13.96 4.69 5.68
C HIS A 56 -13.89 6.21 5.66
N ILE A 57 -13.32 6.81 4.60
CA ILE A 57 -13.32 8.27 4.44
C ILE A 57 -14.75 8.79 4.42
N ILE A 58 -15.65 8.16 3.66
CA ILE A 58 -17.06 8.56 3.59
C ILE A 58 -17.73 8.45 4.96
N GLU A 59 -17.49 7.37 5.70
CA GLU A 59 -18.03 7.19 7.06
C GLU A 59 -17.51 8.25 8.04
N GLN A 60 -16.22 8.60 7.97
CA GLN A 60 -15.61 9.66 8.78
C GLN A 60 -16.24 11.01 8.50
N VAL A 61 -16.36 11.39 7.22
CA VAL A 61 -16.97 12.66 6.80
C VAL A 61 -18.43 12.71 7.21
N THR A 62 -19.19 11.63 7.01
CA THR A 62 -20.61 11.57 7.41
C THR A 62 -20.77 11.78 8.91
N LYS A 63 -20.00 11.08 9.75
CA LYS A 63 -20.06 11.24 11.21
C LYS A 63 -19.76 12.66 11.67
N ASN A 64 -18.82 13.33 11.01
CA ASN A 64 -18.47 14.72 11.34
C ASN A 64 -19.57 15.71 10.99
N ILE A 65 -20.37 15.42 9.95
CA ILE A 65 -21.52 16.25 9.55
C ILE A 65 -22.72 16.01 10.48
N THR A 66 -22.99 14.77 10.89
CA THR A 66 -24.18 14.45 11.72
C THR A 66 -24.04 14.82 13.20
N ASN A 67 -22.81 15.04 13.69
CA ASN A 67 -22.53 15.49 15.07
C ASN A 67 -22.43 17.02 15.21
N GLN A 68 -22.82 17.77 14.18
CA GLN A 68 -22.99 19.23 14.20
C GLN A 68 -24.48 19.59 14.26
#